data_AF-A0A6J8DGH7-F1
#
_entry.id   AF-A0A6J8DGH7-F1
#
_cell.length_a   1.000
_cell.length_b   1.000
_cell.length_c   1.000
_cell.angle_alpha   90.00
_cell.angle_beta   90.00
_cell.angle_gamma   90.00
#
_symmetry.space_group_name_H-M   'P 1'
#
loop_
_entity.id
_entity.type
_entity.pdbx_description
1 polymer ?
#
loop_
_entity_poly.entity_id
_entity_poly.type
_entity_poly.pdbx_seq_one_letter_code
_entity_poly.pdbx_strand_id
1 'polypeptide(L)'
;MSPPKNVQELCSFLGMTTYSSRFIHNYATLCEPLTRQDTNLNWCSEEEAAFEKLKYELSSDTVMKYFNPKHEIDILVDASPVGLGAILSQGRKLWLMPAGVLLTLKQDHKPLERIWQKPKPPLKIERWGLRLQPYKLKITYQPGSENPADFMSRHPSSNPVKSREQSIAEQYVRFVMSEADPRAMTLAEVKMASSNDKNIQKAIEFVRIG
;
A
#
# COMPACT_ATOMS: atom_id res chain seq x y z
N MET A 1 16.26 -4.12 -6.53
CA MET A 1 15.76 -5.37 -5.89
C MET A 1 16.93 -6.32 -5.80
N SER A 2 17.18 -6.88 -4.62
CA SER A 2 18.15 -7.96 -4.42
C SER A 2 17.54 -9.32 -4.83
N PRO A 3 18.35 -10.31 -5.22
CA PRO A 3 17.87 -11.67 -5.48
C PRO A 3 17.18 -12.28 -4.23
N PRO A 4 16.07 -13.01 -4.40
CA PRO A 4 15.44 -13.80 -3.35
C PRO A 4 16.40 -14.77 -2.65
N LYS A 5 16.34 -14.84 -1.32
CA LYS A 5 17.22 -15.68 -0.48
C LYS A 5 16.57 -16.97 0.01
N ASN A 6 15.25 -17.09 -0.09
CA ASN A 6 14.51 -18.29 0.28
C ASN A 6 13.36 -18.56 -0.72
N VAL A 7 12.86 -19.79 -0.74
CA VAL A 7 11.79 -20.21 -1.67
C VAL A 7 10.54 -19.33 -1.53
N GLN A 8 10.25 -18.86 -0.32
CA GLN A 8 9.09 -18.00 -0.08
C GLN A 8 9.22 -16.62 -0.76
N GLU A 9 10.41 -16.01 -0.70
CA GLU A 9 10.74 -14.77 -1.40
C GLU A 9 10.72 -14.99 -2.92
N LEU A 10 11.20 -16.14 -3.41
CA LEU A 10 11.16 -16.46 -4.83
C LEU A 10 9.72 -16.64 -5.33
N CYS A 11 8.87 -17.34 -4.58
CA CYS A 11 7.45 -17.47 -4.87
C CYS A 11 6.74 -16.10 -4.86
N SER A 12 7.06 -15.23 -3.90
CA SER A 12 6.49 -13.87 -3.84
C SER A 12 6.95 -13.03 -5.04
N PHE A 13 8.23 -13.11 -5.44
CA PHE A 13 8.76 -12.48 -6.65
C PHE A 13 8.06 -12.98 -7.94
N LEU A 14 7.92 -14.30 -8.07
CA LEU A 14 7.23 -14.92 -9.21
C LEU A 14 5.75 -14.53 -9.23
N GLY A 15 5.07 -14.45 -8.07
CA GLY A 15 3.70 -13.94 -7.96
C GLY A 15 3.58 -12.48 -8.44
N MET A 16 4.50 -11.62 -8.01
CA MET A 16 4.57 -10.23 -8.47
C MET A 16 4.79 -10.14 -9.99
N THR A 17 5.74 -10.89 -10.54
CA THR A 17 6.04 -10.85 -11.98
C THR A 17 4.91 -11.48 -12.82
N THR A 18 4.22 -12.50 -12.28
CA THR A 18 3.06 -13.14 -12.92
C THR A 18 1.93 -12.14 -13.17
N TYR A 19 1.77 -11.13 -12.30
CA TYR A 19 0.81 -10.05 -12.49
C TYR A 19 1.00 -9.29 -13.81
N SER A 20 2.24 -9.14 -14.25
CA SER A 20 2.66 -8.45 -15.47
C SER A 20 3.00 -9.41 -16.61
N SER A 21 2.90 -10.73 -16.41
CA SER A 21 3.26 -11.77 -17.39
C SER A 21 2.62 -11.57 -18.77
N ARG A 22 1.38 -11.07 -18.82
CA ARG A 22 0.65 -10.78 -20.09
C ARG A 22 1.33 -9.73 -20.96
N PHE A 23 2.24 -8.95 -20.40
CA PHE A 23 2.97 -7.88 -21.08
C PHE A 23 4.42 -8.26 -21.36
N ILE A 24 4.89 -9.41 -20.84
CA ILE A 24 6.26 -9.90 -21.00
C ILE A 24 6.25 -11.02 -22.04
N HIS A 25 6.98 -10.81 -23.14
CA HIS A 25 7.06 -11.81 -24.19
C HIS A 25 7.84 -13.04 -23.71
N ASN A 26 7.35 -14.25 -24.00
CA ASN A 26 7.95 -15.52 -23.57
C ASN A 26 8.19 -15.63 -22.05
N TYR A 27 7.29 -15.07 -21.23
CA TYR A 27 7.38 -15.09 -19.76
C TYR A 27 7.66 -16.49 -19.18
N ALA A 28 6.94 -17.52 -19.66
CA ALA A 28 7.13 -18.89 -19.17
C ALA A 28 8.57 -19.40 -19.37
N THR A 29 9.19 -19.08 -20.51
CA THR A 29 10.58 -19.44 -20.81
C THR A 29 11.56 -18.67 -19.94
N LEU A 30 11.27 -17.39 -19.64
CA LEU A 30 12.10 -16.59 -18.75
C LEU A 30 12.05 -17.06 -17.29
N CYS A 31 10.89 -17.56 -16.85
CA CYS A 31 10.71 -18.04 -15.48
C CYS A 31 11.16 -19.49 -15.29
N GLU A 32 11.31 -20.28 -16.35
CA GLU A 32 11.71 -21.71 -16.29
C GLU A 32 12.91 -21.98 -15.36
N PRO A 33 14.06 -21.29 -15.49
CA PRO A 33 15.21 -21.54 -14.61
C PRO A 33 14.93 -21.18 -13.15
N LEU A 34 14.08 -20.17 -12.91
CA LEU A 34 13.68 -19.77 -11.56
C LEU A 34 12.66 -20.74 -10.96
N THR A 35 11.74 -21.29 -11.74
CA THR A 35 10.72 -22.25 -11.26
C THR A 35 11.29 -23.62 -10.94
N ARG A 36 12.48 -23.95 -11.47
CA ARG A 36 13.19 -25.20 -11.20
C ARG A 36 14.00 -25.18 -9.91
N GLN A 37 14.11 -24.03 -9.27
CA GLN A 37 14.88 -23.88 -8.04
C GLN A 37 14.18 -24.60 -6.88
N ASP A 38 14.93 -25.51 -6.26
CA ASP A 38 14.51 -26.25 -5.06
C ASP A 38 14.85 -25.47 -3.77
N THR A 39 14.64 -26.09 -2.62
CA THR A 39 14.86 -25.51 -1.27
C THR A 39 16.24 -24.89 -1.05
N ASN A 40 17.26 -25.30 -1.81
CA ASN A 40 18.64 -24.85 -1.63
C ASN A 40 19.02 -23.58 -2.43
N LEU A 41 18.12 -23.04 -3.27
CA LEU A 41 18.32 -21.82 -4.08
C LEU A 41 19.77 -21.61 -4.58
N ASN A 42 20.16 -22.38 -5.58
CA ASN A 42 21.46 -22.23 -6.23
C ASN A 42 21.38 -21.17 -7.32
N TRP A 43 21.77 -19.94 -6.99
CA TRP A 43 21.90 -18.86 -7.97
C TRP A 43 23.14 -19.09 -8.86
N CYS A 44 22.93 -19.65 -10.05
CA CYS A 44 23.95 -19.74 -11.08
C CYS A 44 23.77 -18.63 -12.12
N SER A 45 24.67 -18.59 -13.10
CA SER A 45 24.63 -17.58 -14.18
C SER A 45 23.31 -17.58 -14.97
N GLU A 46 22.61 -18.71 -15.03
CA GLU A 46 21.35 -18.83 -15.78
C GLU A 46 20.17 -18.20 -15.00
N GLU A 47 20.04 -18.48 -13.72
CA GLU A 47 19.00 -17.91 -12.85
C GLU A 47 19.21 -16.41 -12.63
N GLU A 48 20.46 -15.98 -12.45
CA GLU A 48 20.77 -14.56 -12.30
C GLU A 48 20.45 -13.79 -13.58
N ALA A 49 20.77 -14.36 -14.75
CA ALA A 49 20.38 -13.78 -16.03
C ALA A 49 18.86 -13.71 -16.22
N ALA A 50 18.13 -14.76 -15.83
CA ALA A 50 16.67 -14.78 -15.86
C ALA A 50 16.05 -13.72 -14.94
N PHE A 51 16.57 -13.59 -13.72
CA PHE A 51 16.12 -12.60 -12.74
C PHE A 51 16.36 -11.17 -13.21
N GLU A 52 17.57 -10.86 -13.70
CA GLU A 52 17.88 -9.53 -14.24
C GLU A 52 17.07 -9.21 -15.50
N LYS A 53 16.83 -10.19 -16.37
CA LYS A 53 15.98 -10.01 -17.54
C LYS A 53 14.52 -9.75 -17.16
N LEU A 54 13.97 -10.46 -16.18
CA LEU A 54 12.62 -10.17 -15.67
C LEU A 54 12.51 -8.77 -15.08
N LYS A 55 13.53 -8.31 -14.35
CA LYS A 55 13.58 -6.91 -13.85
C LYS A 55 13.58 -5.92 -15.00
N TYR A 56 14.38 -6.16 -16.03
CA TYR A 56 14.43 -5.31 -17.22
C TYR A 56 13.07 -5.24 -17.92
N GLU A 57 12.44 -6.39 -18.18
CA GLU A 57 11.12 -6.47 -18.82
C GLU A 57 10.04 -5.76 -18.00
N LEU A 58 10.03 -5.91 -16.67
CA LEU A 58 9.11 -5.20 -15.78
C LEU A 58 9.28 -3.68 -15.83
N SER A 59 10.50 -3.19 -16.08
CA SER A 59 10.80 -1.77 -16.24
C SER A 59 10.65 -1.27 -17.68
N SER A 60 10.30 -2.14 -18.63
CA SER A 60 10.18 -1.76 -20.04
C SER A 60 8.93 -0.94 -20.31
N ASP A 61 8.97 -0.16 -21.39
CA ASP A 61 7.84 0.64 -21.89
C ASP A 61 6.61 -0.22 -22.24
N THR A 62 6.81 -1.51 -22.51
CA THR A 62 5.72 -2.47 -22.78
C THR A 62 4.86 -2.71 -21.54
N VAL A 63 5.49 -2.71 -20.36
CA VAL A 63 4.84 -2.90 -19.05
C VAL A 63 4.40 -1.55 -18.46
N MET A 64 5.21 -0.49 -18.65
CA MET A 64 4.91 0.86 -18.18
C MET A 64 4.17 1.70 -19.23
N LYS A 65 2.84 1.72 -19.17
CA LYS A 65 2.02 2.60 -20.03
C LYS A 65 1.81 3.97 -19.41
N TYR A 66 1.64 4.98 -20.26
CA TYR A 66 1.15 6.30 -19.84
C TYR A 66 -0.20 6.18 -19.12
N PHE A 67 -0.34 6.94 -18.04
CA PHE A 67 -1.57 6.99 -17.27
C PHE A 67 -2.71 7.57 -18.11
N ASN A 68 -3.84 6.86 -18.18
CA ASN A 68 -5.04 7.33 -18.86
C ASN A 68 -6.16 7.56 -17.82
N PRO A 69 -6.59 8.82 -17.58
CA PRO A 69 -7.66 9.13 -16.62
C PRO A 69 -9.02 8.50 -16.96
N LYS A 70 -9.22 8.05 -18.20
CA LYS A 70 -10.47 7.40 -18.63
C LYS A 70 -10.54 5.92 -18.26
N HIS A 71 -9.42 5.30 -17.88
CA HIS A 71 -9.39 3.91 -17.45
C HIS A 71 -9.63 3.79 -15.96
N GLU A 72 -10.32 2.72 -15.56
CA GLU A 72 -10.43 2.35 -14.15
C GLU A 72 -9.05 2.12 -13.55
N ILE A 73 -8.93 2.50 -12.27
CA ILE A 73 -7.69 2.44 -11.51
C ILE A 73 -7.85 1.39 -10.43
N ASP A 74 -7.00 0.38 -10.49
CA ASP A 74 -6.78 -0.59 -9.43
C ASP A 74 -5.51 -0.18 -8.66
N ILE A 75 -5.61 -0.08 -7.34
CA ILE A 75 -4.46 0.05 -6.44
C ILE A 75 -4.40 -1.22 -5.61
N LEU A 76 -3.34 -2.01 -5.80
CA LEU A 76 -3.05 -3.17 -4.97
C LEU A 76 -2.06 -2.72 -3.91
N VAL A 77 -2.43 -2.88 -2.65
CA VAL A 77 -1.60 -2.47 -1.53
C VAL A 77 -1.28 -3.66 -0.64
N ASP A 78 -0.10 -3.62 -0.06
CA ASP A 78 0.33 -4.55 0.97
C ASP A 78 1.13 -3.81 2.03
N ALA A 79 0.98 -4.24 3.28
CA ALA A 79 1.69 -3.68 4.42
C ALA A 79 2.33 -4.81 5.23
N SER A 80 3.65 -4.76 5.34
CA SER A 80 4.45 -5.70 6.13
C SER A 80 5.11 -4.98 7.31
N PRO A 81 5.70 -5.73 8.27
CA PRO A 81 6.46 -5.12 9.36
C PRO A 81 7.65 -4.27 8.91
N VAL A 82 8.17 -4.49 7.69
CA VAL A 82 9.36 -3.82 7.17
C VAL A 82 9.04 -2.68 6.20
N GLY A 83 7.83 -2.63 5.62
CA GLY A 83 7.48 -1.61 4.64
C GLY A 83 6.07 -1.70 4.06
N LEU A 84 5.75 -0.72 3.23
CA LEU A 84 4.50 -0.64 2.46
C LEU A 84 4.82 -0.89 0.98
N GLY A 85 4.02 -1.74 0.33
CA GLY A 85 4.07 -1.99 -1.11
C GLY A 85 2.78 -1.52 -1.77
N ALA A 86 2.88 -0.88 -2.93
CA ALA A 86 1.71 -0.52 -3.72
C ALA A 86 1.98 -0.68 -5.22
N ILE A 87 1.01 -1.23 -5.94
CA ILE A 87 1.02 -1.35 -7.40
C ILE A 87 -0.22 -0.64 -7.95
N LEU A 88 0.02 0.36 -8.79
CA LEU A 88 -1.01 1.03 -9.58
C LEU A 88 -1.20 0.26 -10.90
N SER A 89 -2.45 -0.07 -11.23
CA SER A 89 -2.78 -0.79 -12.45
C SER A 89 -4.02 -0.21 -13.11
N GLN A 90 -4.06 -0.18 -14.45
CA GLN A 90 -5.19 0.35 -15.21
C GLN A 90 -5.74 -0.68 -16.21
N GLY A 91 -7.06 -0.76 -16.34
CA GLY A 91 -7.73 -1.46 -17.46
C GLY A 91 -7.97 -2.97 -17.30
N ARG A 92 -8.31 -3.45 -16.09
CA ARG A 92 -8.45 -4.90 -15.83
C ARG A 92 -9.81 -5.56 -16.11
N LYS A 93 -10.91 -4.82 -16.30
CA LYS A 93 -12.17 -5.32 -16.88
C LYS A 93 -13.19 -4.18 -16.96
N LEU A 94 -13.84 -4.01 -18.11
CA LEU A 94 -14.96 -3.06 -18.28
C LEU A 94 -16.25 -3.65 -17.71
N TRP A 95 -16.81 -3.02 -16.67
CA TRP A 95 -18.26 -3.03 -16.43
C TRP A 95 -18.70 -1.57 -16.50
N LEU A 96 -19.54 -1.23 -17.49
CA LEU A 96 -20.04 0.13 -17.70
C LEU A 96 -20.53 0.77 -16.38
N MET A 97 -19.80 1.76 -15.89
CA MET A 97 -20.19 2.59 -14.74
C MET A 97 -20.26 4.06 -15.18
N PRO A 98 -21.39 4.76 -14.94
CA PRO A 98 -21.47 6.18 -15.19
C PRO A 98 -20.83 6.98 -14.04
N ALA A 99 -20.02 7.97 -14.44
CA ALA A 99 -19.50 9.09 -13.64
C ALA A 99 -18.49 8.79 -12.51
N GLY A 100 -17.27 9.34 -12.69
CA GLY A 100 -16.19 9.41 -11.71
C GLY A 100 -15.12 8.33 -11.92
N VAL A 101 -13.84 8.69 -11.75
CA VAL A 101 -12.75 7.71 -11.72
C VAL A 101 -12.88 6.90 -10.44
N LEU A 102 -13.41 5.68 -10.57
CA LEU A 102 -13.51 4.74 -9.45
C LEU A 102 -12.11 4.19 -9.15
N LEU A 103 -11.69 4.33 -7.89
CA LEU A 103 -10.45 3.78 -7.36
C LEU A 103 -10.77 2.48 -6.63
N THR A 104 -10.35 1.35 -7.17
CA THR A 104 -10.50 0.05 -6.50
C THR A 104 -9.26 -0.24 -5.68
N LEU A 105 -9.39 -0.24 -4.36
CA LEU A 105 -8.32 -0.60 -3.43
C LEU A 105 -8.41 -2.10 -3.11
N LYS A 106 -7.38 -2.86 -3.47
CA LYS A 106 -7.26 -4.30 -3.20
C LYS A 106 -6.26 -4.52 -2.07
N GLN A 107 -6.69 -5.18 -1.02
CA GLN A 107 -5.84 -5.54 0.12
C GLN A 107 -6.19 -6.94 0.66
N ASP A 108 -5.25 -7.53 1.36
CA ASP A 108 -5.36 -8.85 1.99
C ASP A 108 -5.94 -8.82 3.41
N HIS A 109 -6.23 -7.63 3.94
CA HIS A 109 -6.84 -7.50 5.26
C HIS A 109 -8.37 -7.62 5.21
N LYS A 110 -8.88 -8.86 5.18
CA LYS A 110 -10.32 -9.20 5.14
C LYS A 110 -11.20 -8.45 6.16
N PRO A 111 -10.78 -8.20 7.42
CA PRO A 111 -11.60 -7.42 8.35
C PRO A 111 -11.86 -5.98 7.90
N LEU A 112 -10.96 -5.38 7.11
CA LEU A 112 -11.08 -3.98 6.69
C LEU A 112 -12.29 -3.75 5.78
N GLU A 113 -12.57 -4.69 4.88
CA GLU A 113 -13.76 -4.68 4.02
C GLU A 113 -15.05 -4.59 4.84
N ARG A 114 -15.14 -5.37 5.93
CA ARG A 114 -16.30 -5.36 6.82
C ARG A 114 -16.36 -4.12 7.69
N ILE A 115 -15.23 -3.65 8.21
CA ILE A 115 -15.19 -2.48 9.10
C ILE A 115 -15.62 -1.21 8.33
N TRP A 116 -15.25 -1.11 7.05
CA TRP A 116 -15.64 0.02 6.19
C TRP A 116 -17.14 0.11 5.92
N GLN A 117 -17.85 -1.01 5.95
CA GLN A 117 -19.30 -1.07 5.74
C GLN A 117 -20.12 -0.83 7.02
N LYS A 118 -19.46 -0.73 8.19
CA LYS A 118 -20.17 -0.49 9.45
C LYS A 118 -20.69 0.96 9.51
N PRO A 119 -21.92 1.19 10.00
CA PRO A 119 -22.46 2.54 10.14
C PRO A 119 -21.71 3.38 11.19
N LYS A 120 -21.03 2.72 12.14
CA LYS A 120 -20.17 3.36 13.15
C LYS A 120 -18.85 2.59 13.25
N PRO A 121 -17.88 2.86 12.37
CA PRO A 121 -16.56 2.25 12.46
C PRO A 121 -15.79 2.86 13.64
N PRO A 122 -14.68 2.23 14.10
CA PRO A 122 -13.82 2.83 15.11
C PRO A 122 -13.33 4.22 14.67
N LEU A 123 -13.13 5.14 15.63
CA LEU A 123 -12.68 6.53 15.37
C LEU A 123 -11.47 6.62 14.44
N LYS A 124 -10.55 5.67 14.54
CA LYS A 124 -9.38 5.58 13.65
C LYS A 124 -9.82 5.46 12.18
N ILE A 125 -10.71 4.51 11.87
CA ILE A 125 -11.24 4.27 10.52
C ILE A 125 -12.15 5.40 10.05
N GLU A 126 -12.91 6.02 10.96
CA GLU A 126 -13.72 7.20 10.63
C GLU A 126 -12.85 8.38 10.16
N ARG A 127 -11.72 8.63 10.83
CA ARG A 127 -10.73 9.63 10.38
C ARG A 127 -10.13 9.29 9.02
N TRP A 128 -9.87 8.02 8.74
CA TRP A 128 -9.46 7.59 7.39
C TRP A 128 -10.59 7.84 6.38
N GLY A 129 -11.84 7.55 6.73
CA GLY A 129 -13.02 7.86 5.92
C GLY A 129 -13.11 9.34 5.53
N LEU A 130 -12.93 10.25 6.49
CA LEU A 130 -12.92 11.70 6.22
C LEU A 130 -11.78 12.11 5.27
N ARG A 131 -10.58 11.56 5.44
CA ARG A 131 -9.44 11.84 4.56
C ARG A 131 -9.62 11.28 3.15
N LEU A 132 -10.32 10.15 3.04
CA LEU A 132 -10.55 9.44 1.78
C LEU A 132 -11.84 9.89 1.08
N GLN A 133 -12.64 10.75 1.71
CA GLN A 133 -13.89 11.31 1.16
C GLN A 133 -13.76 11.94 -0.23
N PRO A 134 -12.66 12.62 -0.60
CA PRO A 134 -12.50 13.17 -1.95
C PRO A 134 -12.43 12.10 -3.06
N TYR A 135 -12.12 10.86 -2.70
CA TYR A 135 -11.92 9.78 -3.65
C TYR A 135 -13.13 8.85 -3.70
N LYS A 136 -13.61 8.53 -4.89
CA LYS A 136 -14.63 7.49 -5.10
C LYS A 136 -13.95 6.11 -4.97
N LEU A 137 -13.83 5.62 -3.74
CA LEU A 137 -13.11 4.40 -3.40
C LEU A 137 -14.04 3.18 -3.27
N LYS A 138 -13.59 2.05 -3.83
CA LYS A 138 -14.16 0.73 -3.61
C LYS A 138 -13.08 -0.17 -2.99
N ILE A 139 -13.27 -0.55 -1.72
CA ILE A 139 -12.37 -1.44 -0.99
C ILE A 139 -12.79 -2.88 -1.26
N THR A 140 -11.85 -3.72 -1.69
CA THR A 140 -12.10 -5.14 -1.97
C THR A 140 -11.01 -6.02 -1.34
N TYR A 141 -11.41 -7.19 -0.85
CA TYR A 141 -10.48 -8.19 -0.34
C TYR A 141 -9.87 -9.00 -1.50
N GLN A 142 -8.55 -9.21 -1.45
CA GLN A 142 -7.82 -10.12 -2.31
C GLN A 142 -6.91 -11.00 -1.46
N PRO A 143 -6.93 -12.34 -1.58
CA PRO A 143 -6.04 -13.20 -0.81
C PRO A 143 -4.57 -12.83 -1.02
N GLY A 144 -3.77 -12.87 0.06
CA GLY A 144 -2.36 -12.48 0.01
C GLY A 144 -1.53 -13.30 -0.98
N SER A 145 -1.90 -14.57 -1.23
CA SER A 145 -1.26 -15.41 -2.26
C SER A 145 -1.40 -14.86 -3.68
N GLU A 146 -2.43 -14.05 -3.93
CA GLU A 146 -2.68 -13.40 -5.22
C GLU A 146 -2.25 -11.93 -5.22
N ASN A 147 -1.73 -11.40 -4.10
CA ASN A 147 -1.36 -10.00 -3.97
C ASN A 147 0.07 -9.76 -4.48
N PRO A 148 0.25 -9.18 -5.67
CA PRO A 148 1.58 -8.91 -6.22
C PRO A 148 2.38 -7.86 -5.42
N ALA A 149 1.72 -7.08 -4.57
CA ALA A 149 2.37 -6.04 -3.77
C ALA A 149 3.14 -6.59 -2.55
N ASP A 150 2.91 -7.86 -2.17
CA ASP A 150 3.58 -8.53 -1.03
C ASP A 150 5.11 -8.55 -1.17
N PHE A 151 5.62 -8.84 -2.37
CA PHE A 151 7.07 -8.85 -2.59
C PHE A 151 7.67 -7.46 -2.33
N MET A 152 7.02 -6.40 -2.80
CA MET A 152 7.49 -5.03 -2.65
C MET A 152 7.41 -4.53 -1.20
N SER A 153 6.36 -4.91 -0.46
CA SER A 153 6.22 -4.51 0.94
C SER A 153 7.29 -5.13 1.84
N ARG A 154 7.81 -6.31 1.48
CA ARG A 154 8.84 -7.06 2.22
C ARG A 154 10.28 -6.75 1.79
N HIS A 155 10.46 -6.11 0.63
CA HIS A 155 11.77 -5.76 0.08
C HIS A 155 11.90 -4.26 -0.22
N PRO A 156 11.77 -3.39 0.81
CA PRO A 156 11.96 -1.95 0.62
C PRO A 156 13.38 -1.65 0.11
N SER A 157 13.50 -0.64 -0.75
CA SER A 157 14.79 -0.23 -1.30
C SER A 157 15.74 0.25 -0.18
N SER A 158 16.95 -0.31 -0.12
CA SER A 158 18.00 0.10 0.84
C SER A 158 18.49 1.53 0.63
N ASN A 159 18.40 2.05 -0.60
CA ASN A 159 18.70 3.44 -0.96
C ASN A 159 17.43 4.10 -1.54
N PRO A 160 16.63 4.80 -0.71
CA PRO A 160 15.54 5.60 -1.26
C PRO A 160 16.13 6.71 -2.12
N VAL A 161 15.72 6.76 -3.40
CA VAL A 161 15.93 7.94 -4.24
C VAL A 161 15.23 9.10 -3.52
N LYS A 162 15.99 10.11 -3.07
CA LYS A 162 15.41 11.29 -2.44
C LYS A 162 14.99 12.28 -3.51
N SER A 163 13.95 11.95 -4.29
CA SER A 163 13.25 12.99 -5.05
C SER A 163 12.48 13.88 -4.08
N ARG A 164 12.28 15.16 -4.44
CA ARG A 164 11.51 16.10 -3.61
C ARG A 164 10.09 15.58 -3.40
N GLU A 165 9.51 15.00 -4.44
CA GLU A 165 8.17 14.43 -4.48
C GLU A 165 8.05 13.21 -3.55
N GLN A 166 9.02 12.29 -3.57
CA GLN A 166 9.05 11.15 -2.63
C GLN A 166 9.23 11.63 -1.20
N SER A 167 10.06 12.66 -0.95
CA SER A 167 10.23 13.20 0.40
C SER A 167 8.93 13.81 0.94
N ILE A 168 8.18 14.53 0.11
CA ILE A 168 6.87 15.08 0.47
C ILE A 168 5.87 13.95 0.74
N ALA A 169 5.82 12.93 -0.12
CA ALA A 169 4.93 11.78 0.07
C ALA A 169 5.26 11.00 1.34
N GLU A 170 6.55 10.73 1.62
CA GLU A 170 6.99 10.07 2.85
C GLU A 170 6.68 10.92 4.08
N GLN A 171 6.93 12.23 4.05
CA GLN A 171 6.59 13.14 5.14
C GLN A 171 5.08 13.17 5.38
N TYR A 172 4.28 13.17 4.32
CA TYR A 172 2.82 13.11 4.41
C TYR A 172 2.34 11.79 4.98
N VAL A 173 2.88 10.66 4.52
CA VAL A 173 2.58 9.32 5.07
C VAL A 173 2.96 9.26 6.54
N ARG A 174 4.16 9.73 6.92
CA ARG A 174 4.61 9.77 8.33
C ARG A 174 3.71 10.65 9.19
N PHE A 175 3.32 11.83 8.68
CA PHE A 175 2.37 12.73 9.34
C PHE A 175 1.01 12.04 9.53
N VAL A 176 0.49 11.38 8.51
CA VAL A 176 -0.76 10.62 8.64
C VAL A 176 -0.59 9.49 9.64
N MET A 177 0.52 8.75 9.63
CA MET A 177 0.76 7.67 10.60
C MET A 177 0.88 8.19 12.04
N SER A 178 1.52 9.35 12.27
CA SER A 178 1.68 9.94 13.60
C SER A 178 0.39 10.58 14.12
N GLU A 179 -0.38 11.24 13.25
CA GLU A 179 -1.58 11.99 13.62
C GLU A 179 -2.89 11.19 13.49
N ALA A 180 -2.90 10.09 12.74
CA ALA A 180 -4.08 9.23 12.63
C ALA A 180 -4.22 8.28 13.82
N ASP A 181 -3.18 8.11 14.65
CA ASP A 181 -3.33 7.36 15.89
C ASP A 181 -4.05 8.22 16.94
N PRO A 182 -5.22 7.79 17.44
CA PRO A 182 -5.90 8.53 18.48
C PRO A 182 -5.07 8.46 19.77
N ARG A 183 -4.28 9.51 20.04
CA ARG A 183 -3.80 9.76 21.40
C ARG A 183 -5.01 10.10 22.24
N ALA A 184 -5.50 9.14 23.02
CA ALA A 184 -6.44 9.42 24.07
C ALA A 184 -5.73 10.35 25.06
N MET A 185 -6.11 11.63 25.07
CA MET A 185 -5.63 12.56 26.07
C MET A 185 -6.13 12.06 27.42
N THR A 186 -5.20 11.77 28.33
CA THR A 186 -5.56 11.27 29.65
C THR A 186 -6.28 12.38 30.42
N LEU A 187 -7.17 12.02 31.35
CA LEU A 187 -7.82 13.01 32.22
C LEU A 187 -6.81 13.88 32.98
N ALA A 188 -5.61 13.37 33.26
CA ALA A 188 -4.53 14.12 33.88
C ALA A 188 -3.96 15.19 32.94
N GLU A 189 -3.71 14.85 31.67
CA GLU A 189 -3.27 15.79 30.64
C GLU A 189 -4.33 16.85 30.36
N VAL A 190 -5.61 16.47 30.28
CA VAL A 190 -6.72 17.42 30.13
C VAL A 190 -6.74 18.40 31.31
N LYS A 191 -6.63 17.90 32.55
CA LYS A 191 -6.62 18.75 33.76
C LYS A 191 -5.44 19.71 33.77
N MET A 192 -4.25 19.24 33.41
CA MET A 192 -3.03 20.05 33.37
C MET A 192 -3.06 21.12 32.28
N ALA A 193 -3.55 20.77 31.08
CA ALA A 193 -3.76 21.74 30.02
C ALA A 193 -4.83 22.77 30.42
N SER A 194 -5.92 22.31 31.04
CA SER A 194 -6.99 23.18 31.53
C SER A 194 -6.54 24.11 32.65
N SER A 195 -5.63 23.70 33.53
CA SER A 195 -5.06 24.57 34.58
C SER A 195 -4.16 25.66 34.01
N ASN A 196 -3.54 25.40 32.86
CA ASN A 196 -2.63 26.36 32.21
C ASN A 196 -3.36 27.30 31.22
N ASP A 197 -4.57 26.96 30.79
CA ASP A 197 -5.37 27.78 29.88
C ASP A 197 -6.17 28.86 30.63
N LYS A 198 -5.82 30.13 30.40
CA LYS A 198 -6.43 31.29 31.05
C LYS A 198 -7.92 31.47 30.71
N ASN A 199 -8.36 31.08 29.52
CA ASN A 199 -9.76 31.22 29.10
C ASN A 199 -10.62 30.16 29.76
N ILE A 200 -10.12 28.93 29.84
CA ILE A 200 -10.81 27.83 30.54
C ILE A 200 -10.89 28.11 32.04
N GLN A 201 -9.84 28.64 32.67
CA GLN A 201 -9.89 29.01 34.09
C GLN A 201 -10.93 30.11 34.37
N LYS A 202 -11.02 31.14 33.51
CA LYS A 202 -12.07 32.16 33.63
C LYS A 202 -13.47 31.59 33.48
N ALA A 203 -13.68 30.65 32.56
CA ALA A 203 -14.97 29.98 32.39
C ALA A 203 -15.33 29.12 33.61
N ILE A 204 -14.36 28.39 34.17
CA ILE A 204 -14.54 27.59 35.40
C ILE A 204 -14.89 28.49 36.59
N GLU A 205 -14.20 29.63 36.73
CA GLU A 205 -14.46 30.62 37.78
C GLU A 205 -15.85 31.21 37.65
N PHE A 206 -16.25 31.61 36.43
CA PHE A 206 -17.59 32.13 36.16
C PHE A 206 -18.69 31.13 36.50
N VAL A 207 -18.51 29.84 36.22
CA VAL A 207 -19.49 28.78 36.54
C VAL A 207 -19.52 28.45 38.04
N ARG A 208 -18.43 28.70 38.78
CA ARG A 208 -18.37 28.42 40.22
C ARG A 208 -18.90 29.57 41.08
N ILE A 209 -18.79 30.80 40.58
CA ILE A 209 -19.08 32.03 41.34
C ILE A 209 -20.36 32.72 40.82
N GLY A 210 -20.71 32.55 39.55
CA GLY A 210 -21.99 32.97 38.99
C GLY A 210 -23.10 31.96 39.23
#